data_AF-A0A9P6PAI8-F1
#
_entry.id   AF-A0A9P6PAI8-F1
#
_cell.length_a   1.000
_cell.length_b   1.000
_cell.length_c   1.000
_cell.angle_alpha   90.00
_cell.angle_beta   90.00
_cell.angle_gamma   90.00
#
_symmetry.space_group_name_H-M   'P 1'
#
loop_
_entity.id
_entity.type
_entity.pdbx_description
1 polymer ?
#
loop_
_entity_poly.entity_id
_entity_poly.type
_entity_poly.pdbx_seq_one_letter_code
_entity_poly.pdbx_strand_id
1 'polypeptide(L)'
;MNRAELLDYAELVTVNGWYEPPVSFAGLSKIFRSGTHHASAIYFKRNVLASTFIPHPLMSRESFRRWALDSLIFGNGYQAPVKNRLGGVMRYEPPPGKYMRRRTDLQSYVQTNGWQAVHEFEPGEVHHLIEADVNQEIYGVPEYLGSLHAAMLNESSTLFRRRYYENGSHAGFILYLTDDKAGQEDIDALRDALKSAKGPGNFRNLFYYAPGGNKDGMQLIPVSEVAAKDEFFNIKNITRDDLLAAHRVPPQLLGIVPSNTGGFGAADTAARVFGRNEIAPLQAQFTAFNEWAGDEIVRFQPYTIDVPAASS
;
A
#
# COMPACT_ATOMS: atom_id res chain seq x y z
N MET A 1 -8.66 -17.22 -15.47
CA MET A 1 -7.36 -17.28 -14.78
C MET A 1 -7.15 -15.96 -14.08
N ASN A 2 -7.33 -15.95 -12.77
CA ASN A 2 -7.28 -14.75 -11.94
C ASN A 2 -5.81 -14.39 -11.67
N ARG A 3 -5.46 -13.11 -11.60
CA ARG A 3 -4.08 -12.65 -11.34
C ARG A 3 -3.53 -13.15 -9.98
N ALA A 4 -4.42 -13.55 -9.07
CA ALA A 4 -4.10 -14.21 -7.81
C ALA A 4 -3.43 -15.59 -8.04
N GLU A 5 -3.94 -16.41 -8.96
CA GLU A 5 -3.38 -17.73 -9.29
C GLU A 5 -2.00 -17.64 -9.96
N LEU A 6 -1.65 -16.47 -10.54
CA LEU A 6 -0.35 -16.27 -11.18
C LEU A 6 0.79 -16.04 -10.16
N LEU A 7 0.47 -15.67 -8.92
CA LEU A 7 1.45 -15.48 -7.85
C LEU A 7 1.67 -16.76 -7.03
N ASP A 8 0.69 -17.67 -7.01
CA ASP A 8 0.79 -18.97 -6.32
C ASP A 8 1.75 -19.96 -7.00
N TYR A 9 2.25 -19.65 -8.21
CA TYR A 9 3.15 -20.51 -8.99
C TYR A 9 4.58 -19.98 -9.19
N ALA A 10 4.97 -18.92 -8.47
CA ALA A 10 6.38 -18.54 -8.46
C ALA A 10 7.12 -19.43 -7.45
N GLU A 11 7.56 -20.61 -7.89
CA GLU A 11 8.77 -21.23 -7.33
C GLU A 11 9.82 -20.13 -7.17
N LEU A 12 10.53 -20.09 -6.04
CA LEU A 12 11.53 -19.07 -5.74
C LEU A 12 12.54 -18.94 -6.90
N VAL A 13 12.31 -17.94 -7.76
CA VAL A 13 13.12 -17.75 -8.96
C VAL A 13 14.47 -17.21 -8.55
N THR A 14 15.53 -17.85 -9.07
CA THR A 14 16.89 -17.35 -8.90
C THR A 14 17.27 -16.49 -10.09
N VAL A 15 17.77 -15.27 -9.80
CA VAL A 15 18.26 -14.33 -10.80
C VAL A 15 19.61 -13.81 -10.31
N ASN A 16 20.64 -13.87 -11.16
CA ASN A 16 21.96 -13.32 -10.87
C ASN A 16 22.58 -13.78 -9.52
N GLY A 17 22.27 -15.00 -9.06
CA GLY A 17 22.82 -15.58 -7.83
C GLY A 17 22.04 -15.23 -6.55
N TRP A 18 20.84 -14.69 -6.64
CA TRP A 18 19.93 -14.47 -5.50
C TRP A 18 18.49 -14.87 -5.81
N TYR A 19 17.69 -15.07 -4.78
CA TYR A 19 16.25 -15.32 -4.91
C TYR A 19 15.48 -14.01 -5.09
N GLU A 20 14.57 -13.96 -6.06
CA GLU A 20 13.58 -12.89 -6.14
C GLU A 20 12.46 -13.09 -5.12
N PRO A 21 11.94 -12.01 -4.50
CA PRO A 21 10.81 -12.11 -3.58
C PRO A 21 9.56 -12.66 -4.26
N PRO A 22 8.73 -13.44 -3.56
CA PRO A 22 7.50 -14.04 -4.13
C PRO A 22 6.48 -12.97 -4.56
N VAL A 23 6.52 -11.80 -3.93
CA VAL A 23 5.69 -10.65 -4.28
C VAL A 23 6.57 -9.44 -4.58
N SER A 24 6.22 -8.67 -5.62
CA SER A 24 6.98 -7.48 -6.01
C SER A 24 7.04 -6.44 -4.88
N PHE A 25 8.20 -6.29 -4.23
CA PHE A 25 8.44 -5.20 -3.26
C PHE A 25 8.28 -3.81 -3.89
N ALA A 26 8.60 -3.66 -5.18
CA ALA A 26 8.31 -2.42 -5.90
C ALA A 26 6.80 -2.16 -6.00
N GLY A 27 6.00 -3.20 -6.30
CA GLY A 27 4.54 -3.13 -6.29
C GLY A 27 3.98 -2.76 -4.91
N LEU A 28 4.40 -3.47 -3.86
CA LEU A 28 4.00 -3.18 -2.48
C LEU A 28 4.35 -1.75 -2.07
N SER A 29 5.53 -1.24 -2.43
CA SER A 29 5.93 0.14 -2.13
C SER A 29 5.07 1.20 -2.81
N LYS A 30 4.48 0.90 -3.98
CA LYS A 30 3.54 1.78 -4.69
C LYS A 30 2.17 1.75 -4.04
N ILE A 31 1.65 0.54 -3.78
CA ILE A 31 0.33 0.33 -3.16
C ILE A 31 0.29 0.91 -1.74
N PHE A 32 1.40 0.84 -1.02
CA PHE A 32 1.53 1.46 0.30
C PHE A 32 1.10 2.95 0.30
N ARG A 33 1.29 3.67 -0.81
CA ARG A 33 0.94 5.10 -0.94
C ARG A 33 -0.40 5.35 -1.64
N SER A 34 -1.11 4.30 -2.06
CA SER A 34 -2.30 4.45 -2.91
C SER A 34 -3.61 4.69 -2.16
N GLY A 35 -3.72 4.20 -0.92
CA GLY A 35 -4.94 4.26 -0.13
C GLY A 35 -4.74 4.87 1.25
N THR A 36 -5.60 5.83 1.61
CA THR A 36 -5.53 6.55 2.90
C THR A 36 -5.56 5.60 4.10
N HIS A 37 -6.50 4.64 4.12
CA HIS A 37 -6.66 3.72 5.24
C HIS A 37 -5.51 2.71 5.34
N HIS A 38 -5.02 2.24 4.19
CA HIS A 38 -3.90 1.30 4.13
C HIS A 38 -2.60 1.93 4.69
N ALA A 39 -2.21 3.10 4.16
CA ALA A 39 -1.03 3.82 4.61
C ALA A 39 -1.14 4.23 6.08
N SER A 40 -2.31 4.74 6.48
CA SER A 40 -2.57 5.21 7.84
C SER A 40 -2.44 4.08 8.86
N ALA A 41 -3.01 2.90 8.58
CA ALA A 41 -2.92 1.73 9.47
C ALA A 41 -1.47 1.29 9.72
N ILE A 42 -0.67 1.16 8.66
CA ILE A 42 0.75 0.79 8.77
C ILE A 42 1.53 1.87 9.52
N TYR A 43 1.32 3.14 9.20
CA TYR A 43 2.00 4.23 9.89
C TYR A 43 1.60 4.34 11.37
N PHE A 44 0.35 4.04 11.70
CA PHE A 44 -0.13 4.01 13.07
C PHE A 44 0.56 2.89 13.86
N LYS A 45 0.54 1.64 13.36
CA LYS A 45 1.25 0.51 13.99
C LYS A 45 2.74 0.82 14.20
N ARG A 46 3.42 1.29 13.15
CA ARG A 46 4.83 1.69 13.22
C ARG A 46 5.05 2.77 14.29
N ASN A 47 4.19 3.78 14.36
CA ASN A 47 4.34 4.86 15.34
C ASN A 47 4.14 4.35 16.77
N VAL A 48 3.16 3.47 17.00
CA VAL A 48 2.94 2.86 18.31
C VAL A 48 4.14 2.01 18.71
N LEU A 49 4.60 1.11 17.83
CA LEU A 49 5.82 0.31 18.04
C LEU A 49 7.01 1.22 18.38
N ALA A 50 7.26 2.20 17.53
CA ALA A 50 8.35 3.14 17.71
C ALA A 50 8.20 4.01 18.95
N SER A 51 6.99 4.26 19.47
CA SER A 51 6.78 5.00 20.73
C SER A 51 7.11 4.16 21.96
N THR A 52 6.77 2.87 21.91
CA THR A 52 7.03 1.92 23.00
C THR A 52 8.47 1.44 23.05
N PHE A 53 9.23 1.53 21.95
CA PHE A 53 10.62 1.11 21.90
C PHE A 53 11.50 1.84 22.93
N ILE A 54 12.47 1.15 23.53
CA ILE A 54 13.46 1.73 24.44
C ILE A 54 14.78 1.87 23.66
N PRO A 55 15.25 3.10 23.37
CA PRO A 55 16.48 3.31 22.61
C PRO A 55 17.69 2.65 23.27
N HIS A 56 18.56 2.09 22.45
CA HIS A 56 19.80 1.43 22.87
C HIS A 56 21.01 2.12 22.21
N PRO A 57 22.21 2.16 22.82
CA PRO A 57 23.40 2.69 22.16
C PRO A 57 23.68 2.08 20.78
N LEU A 58 23.33 0.80 20.60
CA LEU A 58 23.48 0.08 19.33
C LEU A 58 22.27 0.22 18.38
N MET A 59 21.14 0.77 18.82
CA MET A 59 19.95 0.94 17.96
C MET A 59 19.11 2.14 18.38
N SER A 60 19.06 3.13 17.49
CA SER A 60 18.23 4.31 17.70
C SER A 60 16.75 4.01 17.46
N ARG A 61 15.87 4.85 18.05
CA ARG A 61 14.41 4.79 17.80
C ARG A 61 14.08 4.96 16.31
N GLU A 62 14.85 5.78 15.59
CA GLU A 62 14.63 6.00 14.15
C GLU A 62 15.05 4.78 13.31
N SER A 63 16.16 4.15 13.66
CA SER A 63 16.59 2.89 13.04
C SER A 63 15.53 1.81 13.27
N PHE A 64 15.02 1.67 14.49
CA PHE A 64 13.90 0.75 14.79
C PHE A 64 12.63 1.11 13.99
N ARG A 65 12.26 2.41 13.93
CA ARG A 65 11.08 2.89 13.20
C ARG A 65 11.12 2.55 11.71
N ARG A 66 12.29 2.65 11.08
CA ARG A 66 12.50 2.26 9.67
C ARG A 66 12.39 0.75 9.49
N TRP A 67 12.99 -0.03 10.39
CA TRP A 67 12.93 -1.49 10.35
C TRP A 67 11.50 -2.02 10.51
N ALA A 68 10.75 -1.47 11.47
CA ALA A 68 9.35 -1.79 11.67
C ALA A 68 8.49 -1.45 10.45
N LEU A 69 8.79 -0.34 9.76
CA LEU A 69 8.08 0.03 8.54
C LEU A 69 8.32 -0.98 7.41
N ASP A 70 9.57 -1.38 7.20
CA ASP A 70 9.91 -2.35 6.15
C ASP A 70 9.28 -3.72 6.43
N SER A 71 9.36 -4.20 7.68
CA SER A 71 8.69 -5.44 8.10
C SER A 71 7.17 -5.37 7.87
N LEU A 72 6.51 -4.28 8.26
CA LEU A 72 5.07 -4.13 8.06
C LEU A 72 4.64 -4.03 6.60
N ILE A 73 5.46 -3.43 5.71
CA ILE A 73 5.11 -3.29 4.28
C ILE A 73 5.45 -4.55 3.49
N PHE A 74 6.60 -5.18 3.76
CA PHE A 74 7.11 -6.27 2.92
C PHE A 74 6.91 -7.65 3.54
N GLY A 75 6.53 -7.76 4.81
CA GLY A 75 6.69 -9.01 5.58
C GLY A 75 8.16 -9.36 5.82
N ASN A 76 9.07 -8.42 5.56
CA ASN A 76 10.52 -8.62 5.57
C ASN A 76 11.20 -7.38 6.15
N GLY A 77 11.95 -7.54 7.23
CA GLY A 77 12.73 -6.47 7.84
C GLY A 77 14.18 -6.89 8.08
N TYR A 78 15.14 -6.04 7.74
CA TYR A 78 16.56 -6.37 7.83
C TYR A 78 17.28 -5.49 8.85
N GLN A 79 18.31 -6.02 9.49
CA GLN A 79 19.28 -5.28 10.29
C GLN A 79 20.69 -5.70 9.90
N ALA A 80 21.58 -4.73 9.70
CA ALA A 80 22.99 -4.97 9.40
C ALA A 80 23.89 -4.13 10.32
N PRO A 81 25.07 -4.65 10.72
CA PRO A 81 26.00 -3.92 11.57
C PRO A 81 26.69 -2.80 10.80
N VAL A 82 26.79 -1.63 11.42
CA VAL A 82 27.71 -0.56 11.01
C VAL A 82 28.99 -0.72 11.84
N LYS A 83 30.06 -1.18 11.18
CA LYS A 83 31.34 -1.47 11.83
C LYS A 83 32.26 -0.24 11.89
N ASN A 84 33.10 -0.18 12.92
CA ASN A 84 34.21 0.75 13.00
C ASN A 84 35.42 0.25 12.18
N ARG A 85 36.49 1.05 12.09
CA ARG A 85 37.72 0.69 11.34
C ARG A 85 38.43 -0.55 11.87
N LEU A 86 38.19 -0.93 13.13
CA LEU A 86 38.76 -2.11 13.78
C LEU A 86 37.83 -3.34 13.69
N GLY A 87 36.69 -3.23 12.99
CA GLY A 87 35.72 -4.31 12.79
C GLY A 87 34.67 -4.45 13.89
N GLY A 88 34.72 -3.66 14.96
CA GLY A 88 33.72 -3.68 16.03
C GLY A 88 32.39 -3.05 15.61
N VAL A 89 31.27 -3.64 16.04
CA VAL A 89 29.92 -3.12 15.75
C VAL A 89 29.69 -1.83 16.54
N MET A 90 29.38 -0.74 15.84
CA MET A 90 29.03 0.54 16.48
C MET A 90 27.52 0.67 16.71
N ARG A 91 26.72 0.19 15.76
CA ARG A 91 25.25 0.18 15.80
C ARG A 91 24.71 -0.76 14.72
N TYR A 92 23.43 -1.08 14.81
CA TYR A 92 22.67 -1.76 13.77
C TYR A 92 21.77 -0.76 13.03
N GLU A 93 21.76 -0.85 11.71
CA GLU A 93 20.91 -0.04 10.86
C GLU A 93 20.13 -0.95 9.90
N PRO A 94 18.86 -0.64 9.61
CA PRO A 94 18.11 -1.39 8.62
C PRO A 94 18.50 -0.96 7.21
N PRO A 95 19.12 -1.82 6.38
CA PRO A 95 19.24 -1.53 4.97
C PRO A 95 17.84 -1.48 4.35
N PRO A 96 17.57 -0.57 3.39
CA PRO A 96 16.26 -0.48 2.75
C PRO A 96 15.74 -1.81 2.18
N GLY A 97 14.71 -2.37 2.80
CA GLY A 97 14.24 -3.74 2.53
C GLY A 97 13.76 -3.97 1.10
N LYS A 98 13.22 -2.94 0.44
CA LYS A 98 12.80 -2.98 -0.97
C LYS A 98 13.90 -3.52 -1.91
N TYR A 99 15.15 -3.20 -1.60
CA TYR A 99 16.31 -3.49 -2.44
C TYR A 99 17.11 -4.70 -1.97
N MET A 100 16.77 -5.26 -0.81
CA MET A 100 17.46 -6.43 -0.27
C MET A 100 17.09 -7.70 -1.05
N ARG A 101 18.07 -8.56 -1.26
CA ARG A 101 17.91 -9.91 -1.80
C ARG A 101 18.75 -10.90 -1.01
N ARG A 102 18.21 -12.08 -0.74
CA ARG A 102 18.92 -13.22 -0.14
C ARG A 102 19.60 -14.03 -1.23
N ARG A 103 20.89 -14.30 -1.05
CA ARG A 103 21.68 -15.11 -2.00
C ARG A 103 21.27 -16.58 -1.95
N THR A 104 21.61 -17.31 -3.01
CA THR A 104 21.33 -18.75 -3.11
C THR A 104 22.09 -19.62 -2.12
N ASP A 105 23.12 -19.07 -1.48
CA ASP A 105 23.82 -19.71 -0.35
C ASP A 105 23.02 -19.70 0.96
N LEU A 106 21.88 -18.99 0.99
CA LEU A 106 20.99 -18.80 2.14
C LEU A 106 21.62 -18.09 3.35
N GLN A 107 22.88 -17.66 3.26
CA GLN A 107 23.63 -17.03 4.35
C GLN A 107 23.93 -15.56 4.08
N SER A 108 24.10 -15.20 2.82
CA SER A 108 24.53 -13.87 2.40
C SER A 108 23.36 -13.08 1.81
N TYR A 109 23.51 -11.76 1.83
CA TYR A 109 22.52 -10.83 1.27
C TYR A 109 23.21 -9.84 0.34
N VAL A 110 22.41 -9.25 -0.55
CA VAL A 110 22.84 -8.15 -1.42
C VAL A 110 21.78 -7.06 -1.46
N GLN A 111 22.21 -5.82 -1.65
CA GLN A 111 21.32 -4.76 -2.13
C GLN A 111 21.42 -4.66 -3.64
N THR A 112 20.29 -4.50 -4.33
CA THR A 112 20.25 -4.38 -5.79
C THR A 112 19.63 -3.05 -6.21
N ASN A 113 19.98 -2.59 -7.41
CA ASN A 113 19.26 -1.50 -8.09
C ASN A 113 18.14 -2.03 -9.01
N GLY A 114 17.78 -3.31 -8.88
CA GLY A 114 16.84 -4.03 -9.75
C GLY A 114 17.51 -4.87 -10.85
N TRP A 115 18.77 -4.64 -11.17
CA TRP A 115 19.48 -5.38 -12.23
C TRP A 115 20.80 -5.98 -11.75
N GLN A 116 21.56 -5.23 -10.95
CA GLN A 116 22.85 -5.65 -10.43
C GLN A 116 22.92 -5.47 -8.91
N ALA A 117 23.78 -6.26 -8.27
CA ALA A 117 24.18 -6.02 -6.89
C ALA A 117 24.96 -4.70 -6.82
N VAL A 118 24.57 -3.83 -5.89
CA VAL A 118 25.26 -2.56 -5.60
C VAL A 118 26.01 -2.63 -4.27
N HIS A 119 25.66 -3.58 -3.42
CA HIS A 119 26.34 -3.87 -2.16
C HIS A 119 26.13 -5.34 -1.80
N GLU A 120 27.17 -5.98 -1.28
CA GLU A 120 27.15 -7.35 -0.80
C GLU A 120 27.47 -7.34 0.69
N PHE A 121 26.73 -8.11 1.47
CA PHE A 121 26.97 -8.30 2.89
C PHE A 121 27.71 -9.63 3.10
N GLU A 122 28.55 -9.68 4.13
CA GLU A 122 29.24 -10.92 4.47
C GLU A 122 28.25 -11.95 5.05
N PRO A 123 28.53 -13.25 4.89
CA PRO A 123 27.69 -14.31 5.44
C PRO A 123 27.42 -14.11 6.93
N GLY A 124 26.14 -14.18 7.32
CA GLY A 124 25.72 -14.05 8.72
C GLY A 124 25.71 -12.62 9.30
N GLU A 125 26.04 -11.58 8.53
CA GLU A 125 25.99 -10.19 9.01
C GLU A 125 24.58 -9.61 9.08
N VAL A 126 23.64 -10.14 8.30
CA VAL A 126 22.29 -9.59 8.19
C VAL A 126 21.30 -10.44 8.97
N HIS A 127 20.64 -9.82 9.95
CA HIS A 127 19.43 -10.37 10.54
C HIS A 127 18.25 -10.09 9.62
N HIS A 128 17.50 -11.13 9.29
CA HIS A 128 16.29 -11.04 8.46
C HIS A 128 15.09 -11.48 9.30
N LEU A 129 14.28 -10.51 9.71
CA LEU A 129 12.97 -10.74 10.28
C LEU A 129 12.00 -11.10 9.16
N ILE A 130 11.49 -12.33 9.20
CA ILE A 130 10.62 -12.92 8.19
C ILE A 130 9.24 -13.12 8.83
N GLU A 131 8.19 -12.57 8.21
CA GLU A 131 6.82 -13.00 8.49
C GLU A 131 6.59 -14.35 7.79
N ALA A 132 6.04 -15.33 8.50
CA ALA A 132 5.97 -16.68 7.97
C ALA A 132 5.04 -16.76 6.74
N ASP A 133 5.47 -17.52 5.72
CA ASP A 133 4.71 -17.79 4.52
C ASP A 133 4.48 -19.30 4.38
N VAL A 134 3.30 -19.69 3.89
CA VAL A 134 2.94 -21.11 3.73
C VAL A 134 3.53 -21.70 2.45
N ASN A 135 3.92 -20.87 1.49
CA ASN A 135 4.39 -21.30 0.19
C ASN A 135 5.91 -21.47 0.12
N GLN A 136 6.69 -20.76 0.94
CA GLN A 136 8.15 -20.84 0.97
C GLN A 136 8.78 -20.28 2.27
N GLU A 137 10.06 -20.59 2.51
CA GLU A 137 10.77 -20.29 3.76
C GLU A 137 11.90 -19.23 3.62
N ILE A 138 12.07 -18.63 2.45
CA ILE A 138 13.17 -17.71 2.13
C ILE A 138 12.83 -16.25 2.45
N TYR A 139 11.61 -15.81 2.12
CA TYR A 139 11.10 -14.48 2.36
C TYR A 139 9.77 -14.54 3.11
N GLY A 140 9.37 -13.43 3.71
CA GLY A 140 8.01 -13.27 4.19
C GLY A 140 7.09 -12.63 3.17
N VAL A 141 5.79 -12.69 3.46
CA VAL A 141 4.75 -11.92 2.76
C VAL A 141 3.94 -11.15 3.79
N PRO A 142 3.52 -9.91 3.49
CA PRO A 142 2.74 -9.13 4.46
C PRO A 142 1.32 -9.71 4.59
N GLU A 143 0.79 -9.80 5.81
CA GLU A 143 -0.56 -10.35 6.06
C GLU A 143 -1.67 -9.63 5.29
N TYR A 144 -1.49 -8.35 4.95
CA TYR A 144 -2.48 -7.59 4.19
C TYR A 144 -2.55 -7.97 2.71
N LEU A 145 -1.75 -8.94 2.24
CA LEU A 145 -1.68 -9.35 0.84
C LEU A 145 -3.07 -9.69 0.25
N GLY A 146 -3.93 -10.34 1.04
CA GLY A 146 -5.31 -10.65 0.64
C GLY A 146 -6.18 -9.42 0.36
N SER A 147 -5.81 -8.25 0.89
CA SER A 147 -6.54 -6.99 0.69
C SER A 147 -5.94 -6.10 -0.41
N LEU A 148 -4.94 -6.56 -1.16
CA LEU A 148 -4.31 -5.75 -2.22
C LEU A 148 -5.31 -5.29 -3.28
N HIS A 149 -6.24 -6.17 -3.68
CA HIS A 149 -7.27 -5.80 -4.64
C HIS A 149 -8.22 -4.74 -4.08
N ALA A 150 -8.56 -4.80 -2.79
CA ALA A 150 -9.32 -3.76 -2.12
C ALA A 150 -8.55 -2.43 -2.12
N ALA A 151 -7.25 -2.43 -1.80
CA ALA A 151 -6.40 -1.23 -1.87
C ALA A 151 -6.38 -0.60 -3.27
N MET A 152 -6.13 -1.40 -4.30
CA MET A 152 -6.09 -0.94 -5.70
C MET A 152 -7.43 -0.44 -6.20
N LEU A 153 -8.53 -1.10 -5.83
CA LEU A 153 -9.87 -0.69 -6.20
C LEU A 153 -10.27 0.62 -5.49
N ASN A 154 -9.89 0.77 -4.21
CA ASN A 154 -10.09 1.99 -3.44
C ASN A 154 -9.34 3.19 -4.04
N GLU A 155 -8.09 2.98 -4.47
CA GLU A 155 -7.30 3.96 -5.21
C GLU A 155 -7.97 4.31 -6.54
N SER A 156 -8.33 3.30 -7.33
CA SER A 156 -8.93 3.48 -8.65
C SER A 156 -10.23 4.28 -8.59
N SER A 157 -11.10 3.99 -7.60
CA SER A 157 -12.31 4.76 -7.33
C SER A 157 -12.00 6.23 -6.98
N THR A 158 -10.94 6.47 -6.21
CA THR A 158 -10.50 7.83 -5.85
C THR A 158 -9.98 8.60 -7.07
N LEU A 159 -9.14 7.97 -7.89
CA LEU A 159 -8.60 8.55 -9.12
C LEU A 159 -9.68 8.81 -10.15
N PHE A 160 -10.64 7.89 -10.29
CA PHE A 160 -11.79 8.08 -11.17
C PHE A 160 -12.59 9.30 -10.75
N ARG A 161 -12.98 9.39 -9.46
CA ARG A 161 -13.74 10.54 -8.94
C ARG A 161 -12.99 11.85 -9.15
N ARG A 162 -11.68 11.88 -8.89
CA ARG A 162 -10.86 13.07 -9.12
C ARG A 162 -10.90 13.49 -10.60
N ARG A 163 -10.62 12.58 -11.53
CA ARG A 163 -10.65 12.85 -12.97
C ARG A 163 -12.05 13.25 -13.46
N TYR A 164 -13.08 12.64 -12.88
CA TYR A 164 -14.48 12.95 -13.17
C TYR A 164 -14.82 14.40 -12.80
N TYR A 165 -14.42 14.86 -11.61
CA TYR A 165 -14.59 16.26 -11.20
C TYR A 165 -13.71 17.22 -12.00
N GLU A 166 -12.45 16.86 -12.27
CA GLU A 166 -11.55 17.66 -13.12
C GLU A 166 -12.11 17.82 -14.55
N ASN A 167 -12.89 16.84 -15.02
CA ASN A 167 -13.63 16.89 -16.28
C ASN A 167 -15.05 17.45 -16.12
N GLY A 168 -15.32 18.37 -15.18
CA GLY A 168 -16.62 19.04 -15.11
C GLY A 168 -17.81 18.12 -14.84
N SER A 169 -17.58 17.01 -14.12
CA SER A 169 -18.60 16.00 -13.77
C SER A 169 -19.30 15.37 -14.98
N HIS A 170 -18.56 15.09 -16.06
CA HIS A 170 -19.02 14.23 -17.14
C HIS A 170 -17.99 13.14 -17.49
N ALA A 171 -18.47 11.91 -17.73
CA ALA A 171 -17.63 10.78 -18.16
C ALA A 171 -17.32 10.78 -19.69
N GLY A 172 -17.66 11.87 -20.37
CA GLY A 172 -17.62 11.99 -21.83
C GLY A 172 -18.97 11.69 -22.50
N PHE A 173 -19.09 12.07 -23.77
CA PHE A 173 -20.30 11.89 -24.57
C PHE A 173 -19.97 11.46 -26.01
N ILE A 174 -20.96 10.89 -26.68
CA ILE A 174 -20.93 10.66 -28.12
C ILE A 174 -21.76 11.78 -28.77
N LEU A 175 -21.11 12.63 -29.57
CA LEU A 175 -21.82 13.57 -30.43
C LEU A 175 -22.14 12.86 -31.75
N TYR A 176 -23.42 12.61 -31.98
CA TYR A 176 -23.94 11.96 -33.16
C TYR A 176 -24.56 13.01 -34.09
N LEU A 177 -24.01 13.16 -35.29
CA LEU A 177 -24.47 14.11 -36.30
C LEU A 177 -25.03 13.35 -37.51
N THR A 178 -26.28 13.63 -37.86
CA THR A 178 -27.00 12.98 -38.98
C THR A 178 -27.44 13.95 -40.07
N ASP A 179 -27.33 15.26 -39.82
CA ASP A 179 -27.70 16.32 -40.77
C ASP A 179 -26.85 16.23 -42.05
N ASP A 180 -27.54 16.07 -43.18
CA ASP A 180 -26.98 15.95 -44.53
C ASP A 180 -26.70 17.32 -45.17
N LYS A 181 -27.15 18.41 -44.54
CA LYS A 181 -26.94 19.79 -45.00
C LYS A 181 -25.75 20.49 -44.32
N ALA A 182 -25.10 19.85 -43.37
CA ALA A 182 -23.92 20.39 -42.71
C ALA A 182 -22.73 20.46 -43.70
N GLY A 183 -22.11 21.63 -43.82
CA GLY A 183 -20.91 21.81 -44.65
C GLY A 183 -19.71 21.03 -44.08
N GLN A 184 -18.84 20.54 -44.97
CA GLN A 184 -17.63 19.79 -44.55
C GLN A 184 -16.73 20.64 -43.63
N GLU A 185 -16.63 21.95 -43.87
CA GLU A 185 -15.86 22.87 -43.02
C GLU A 185 -16.42 22.96 -41.60
N ASP A 186 -17.75 22.98 -41.43
CA ASP A 186 -18.40 23.03 -40.12
C ASP A 186 -18.23 21.70 -39.37
N ILE A 187 -18.27 20.57 -40.08
CA ILE A 187 -18.03 19.24 -39.52
C ILE A 187 -16.60 19.12 -39.00
N ASP A 188 -15.62 19.60 -39.77
CA ASP A 188 -14.22 19.57 -39.37
C ASP A 188 -13.94 20.56 -38.22
N ALA A 189 -14.57 21.74 -38.22
CA ALA A 189 -14.52 22.68 -37.10
C ALA A 189 -15.12 22.08 -35.81
N LEU A 190 -16.26 21.39 -35.88
CA LEU A 190 -16.86 20.68 -34.75
C LEU A 190 -15.97 19.54 -34.25
N ARG A 191 -15.38 18.77 -35.17
CA ARG A 191 -14.45 17.69 -34.85
C ARG A 191 -13.21 18.23 -34.14
N ASP A 192 -12.65 19.34 -34.60
CA ASP A 192 -11.46 19.94 -34.01
C ASP A 192 -11.76 20.65 -32.68
N ALA A 193 -12.94 21.26 -32.54
CA ALA A 193 -13.44 21.76 -31.27
C ALA A 193 -13.58 20.62 -30.23
N LEU A 194 -14.13 19.46 -30.63
CA LEU A 194 -14.23 18.28 -29.75
C LEU A 194 -12.88 17.66 -29.40
N LYS A 195 -11.93 17.62 -30.34
CA LYS A 195 -10.54 17.19 -30.05
C LYS A 195 -9.82 18.14 -29.11
N SER A 196 -10.15 19.43 -29.17
CA SER A 196 -9.54 20.48 -28.34
C SER A 196 -10.21 20.59 -26.97
N ALA A 197 -11.49 20.23 -26.86
CA ALA A 197 -12.26 20.12 -25.61
C ALA A 197 -11.87 18.90 -24.75
N LYS A 198 -10.59 18.53 -24.75
CA LYS A 198 -10.05 17.49 -23.87
C LYS A 198 -10.00 18.02 -22.45
N GLY A 199 -10.88 17.53 -21.58
CA GLY A 199 -10.66 17.60 -20.15
C GLY A 199 -9.43 16.75 -19.75
N PRO A 200 -8.68 17.11 -18.70
CA PRO A 200 -7.53 16.35 -18.23
C PRO A 200 -7.92 14.95 -17.72
N GLY A 201 -7.61 13.88 -18.48
CA GLY A 201 -7.77 12.50 -17.98
C GLY A 201 -8.10 11.44 -19.04
N ASN A 202 -8.55 10.28 -18.57
CA ASN A 202 -8.86 9.08 -19.37
C ASN A 202 -10.24 9.10 -20.06
N PHE A 203 -11.05 10.15 -19.88
CA PHE A 203 -12.37 10.26 -20.53
C PHE A 203 -12.23 10.87 -21.92
N ARG A 204 -12.88 10.29 -22.92
CA ARG A 204 -12.79 10.72 -24.33
C ARG A 204 -14.18 10.94 -24.89
N ASN A 205 -14.38 12.08 -25.53
CA ASN A 205 -15.56 12.34 -26.34
C ASN A 205 -15.41 11.64 -27.69
N LEU A 206 -16.50 11.07 -28.21
CA LEU A 206 -16.54 10.44 -29.53
C LEU A 206 -17.41 11.28 -30.46
N PHE A 207 -16.93 11.54 -31.66
CA PHE A 207 -17.72 12.16 -32.72
C PHE A 207 -18.07 11.11 -33.77
N TYR A 208 -19.36 10.92 -34.03
CA TYR A 208 -19.85 10.01 -35.06
C TYR A 208 -20.74 10.76 -36.04
N TYR A 209 -20.32 10.80 -37.31
CA TYR A 209 -21.06 11.44 -38.39
C TYR A 209 -21.68 10.35 -39.29
N ALA A 210 -23.00 10.35 -39.39
CA ALA A 210 -23.77 9.40 -40.21
C ALA A 210 -24.88 10.15 -40.98
N PRO A 211 -24.54 10.78 -42.11
CA PRO A 211 -25.49 11.58 -42.90
C PRO A 211 -26.69 10.74 -43.36
N GLY A 212 -27.90 11.28 -43.27
CA GLY A 212 -29.14 10.58 -43.61
C GLY A 212 -29.61 9.55 -42.56
N GLY A 213 -29.07 9.62 -41.34
CA GLY A 213 -29.48 8.82 -40.18
C GLY A 213 -30.81 9.25 -39.55
N ASN A 214 -31.03 8.89 -38.28
CA ASN A 214 -32.28 9.18 -37.55
C ASN A 214 -32.63 10.69 -37.47
N LYS A 215 -33.92 10.99 -37.24
CA LYS A 215 -34.60 12.29 -37.40
C LYS A 215 -34.00 13.50 -36.67
N ASP A 216 -33.22 13.32 -35.62
CA ASP A 216 -32.63 14.44 -34.89
C ASP A 216 -31.27 14.76 -35.50
N GLY A 217 -31.16 15.86 -36.26
CA GLY A 217 -29.95 16.23 -37.02
C GLY A 217 -28.66 16.28 -36.21
N MET A 218 -28.74 16.49 -34.89
CA MET A 218 -27.63 16.39 -33.94
C MET A 218 -28.12 15.86 -32.59
N GLN A 219 -27.44 14.84 -32.06
CA GLN A 219 -27.74 14.25 -30.76
C GLN A 219 -26.47 14.17 -29.90
N LEU A 220 -26.59 14.57 -28.63
CA LEU A 220 -25.58 14.29 -27.61
C LEU A 220 -26.05 13.05 -26.83
N ILE A 221 -25.35 11.94 -27.02
CA ILE A 221 -25.61 10.69 -26.32
C ILE A 221 -24.63 10.62 -25.13
N PRO A 222 -25.10 10.79 -23.89
CA PRO A 222 -24.22 10.64 -22.73
C PRO A 222 -23.76 9.19 -22.63
N VAL A 223 -22.47 8.96 -22.43
CA VAL A 223 -21.98 7.63 -22.08
C VAL A 223 -22.46 7.38 -20.64
N SER A 224 -23.45 6.51 -20.49
CA SER A 224 -24.31 6.37 -19.31
C SER A 224 -23.56 6.53 -17.98
N GLU A 225 -24.04 7.47 -17.17
CA GLU A 225 -23.36 8.00 -15.99
C GLU A 225 -24.06 7.65 -14.67
N VAL A 226 -25.34 7.25 -14.76
CA VAL A 226 -26.32 7.35 -13.67
C VAL A 226 -26.25 6.16 -12.70
N ALA A 227 -25.80 4.98 -13.15
CA ALA A 227 -25.68 3.80 -12.28
C ALA A 227 -24.34 3.75 -11.50
N ALA A 228 -23.34 4.55 -11.86
CA ALA A 228 -22.00 4.44 -11.28
C ALA A 228 -21.82 5.25 -9.98
N LYS A 229 -22.60 6.32 -9.77
CA LYS A 229 -22.43 7.23 -8.61
C LYS A 229 -22.67 6.52 -7.28
N ASP A 230 -23.74 5.72 -7.17
CA ASP A 230 -24.06 4.95 -5.96
C ASP A 230 -23.03 3.84 -5.71
N GLU A 231 -22.52 3.24 -6.79
CA GLU A 231 -21.56 2.14 -6.71
C GLU A 231 -20.20 2.60 -6.20
N PHE A 232 -19.74 3.81 -6.52
CA PHE A 232 -18.45 4.31 -6.00
C PHE A 232 -18.44 4.45 -4.48
N PHE A 233 -19.56 4.86 -3.89
CA PHE A 233 -19.67 4.96 -2.43
C PHE A 233 -19.60 3.55 -1.80
N ASN A 234 -20.34 2.59 -2.36
CA ASN A 234 -20.31 1.19 -1.92
C ASN A 234 -18.90 0.60 -2.05
N ILE A 235 -18.25 0.76 -3.19
CA ILE A 235 -16.87 0.34 -3.42
C ILE A 235 -15.95 0.92 -2.36
N LYS A 236 -16.04 2.23 -2.08
CA LYS A 236 -15.16 2.89 -1.09
C LYS A 236 -15.39 2.36 0.33
N ASN A 237 -16.62 2.03 0.71
CA ASN A 237 -16.93 1.49 2.03
C ASN A 237 -16.49 0.03 2.17
N ILE A 238 -16.84 -0.84 1.22
CA ILE A 238 -16.47 -2.26 1.24
C ILE A 238 -14.94 -2.38 1.26
N THR A 239 -14.27 -1.71 0.32
CA THR A 239 -12.80 -1.77 0.26
C THR A 239 -12.13 -1.13 1.48
N ARG A 240 -12.74 -0.13 2.12
CA ARG A 240 -12.24 0.39 3.40
C ARG A 240 -12.34 -0.69 4.47
N ASP A 241 -13.48 -1.36 4.58
CA ASP A 241 -13.72 -2.35 5.63
C ASP A 241 -12.80 -3.58 5.44
N ASP A 242 -12.57 -4.02 4.20
CA ASP A 242 -11.57 -5.05 3.87
C ASP A 242 -10.16 -4.65 4.32
N LEU A 243 -9.76 -3.41 4.07
CA LEU A 243 -8.44 -2.89 4.49
C LEU A 243 -8.35 -2.82 6.02
N LEU A 244 -9.40 -2.37 6.71
CA LEU A 244 -9.41 -2.30 8.17
C LEU A 244 -9.36 -3.69 8.79
N ALA A 245 -10.08 -4.66 8.22
CA ALA A 245 -10.03 -6.05 8.65
C ALA A 245 -8.64 -6.64 8.46
N ALA A 246 -8.02 -6.45 7.29
CA ALA A 246 -6.67 -6.95 7.00
C ALA A 246 -5.60 -6.32 7.91
N HIS A 247 -5.74 -5.04 8.25
CA HIS A 247 -4.81 -4.37 9.16
C HIS A 247 -5.16 -4.55 10.63
N ARG A 248 -6.35 -5.04 10.98
CA ARG A 248 -6.81 -5.22 12.36
C ARG A 248 -6.71 -3.94 13.22
N VAL A 249 -6.72 -2.76 12.59
CA VAL A 249 -6.67 -1.47 13.29
C VAL A 249 -8.10 -0.95 13.49
N PRO A 250 -8.53 -0.68 14.75
CA PRO A 250 -9.86 -0.14 15.01
C PRO A 250 -10.10 1.20 14.26
N PRO A 251 -11.26 1.36 13.59
CA PRO A 251 -11.56 2.55 12.77
C PRO A 251 -11.37 3.88 13.52
N GLN A 252 -11.80 3.91 14.78
CA GLN A 252 -11.72 5.09 15.65
C GLN A 252 -10.28 5.51 16.00
N LEU A 253 -9.31 4.59 15.98
CA LEU A 253 -7.89 4.93 16.17
C LEU A 253 -7.26 5.53 14.91
N LEU A 254 -7.91 5.36 13.75
CA LEU A 254 -7.50 5.93 12.47
C LEU A 254 -8.19 7.26 12.15
N GLY A 255 -8.97 7.80 13.09
CA GLY A 255 -9.72 9.05 12.90
C GLY A 255 -10.91 8.91 11.96
N ILE A 256 -11.43 7.69 11.75
CA ILE A 256 -12.65 7.48 10.98
C ILE A 256 -13.83 7.94 11.83
N VAL A 257 -14.69 8.79 11.24
CA VAL A 257 -15.94 9.25 11.86
C VAL A 257 -17.04 8.21 11.60
N PRO A 258 -17.77 7.74 12.62
CA PRO A 258 -18.86 6.79 12.44
C PRO A 258 -20.00 7.41 11.63
N SER A 259 -20.60 6.61 10.75
CA SER A 259 -21.76 7.03 9.93
C SER A 259 -23.11 6.69 10.58
N ASN A 260 -23.12 6.01 11.73
CA ASN A 260 -24.30 5.59 12.47
C ASN A 260 -24.41 6.29 13.83
N THR A 261 -25.62 6.40 14.36
CA THR A 261 -25.93 7.10 15.63
C THR A 261 -25.27 6.44 16.85
N GLY A 262 -24.89 5.16 16.77
CA GLY A 262 -24.29 4.39 17.87
C GLY A 262 -22.78 4.56 18.05
N GLY A 263 -22.07 5.15 17.08
CA GLY A 263 -20.61 5.33 17.15
C GLY A 263 -19.80 4.02 17.18
N PHE A 264 -18.50 4.12 17.50
CA PHE A 264 -17.57 2.98 17.59
C PHE A 264 -17.32 2.49 19.03
N GLY A 265 -17.99 3.09 20.03
CA GLY A 265 -17.76 2.82 21.44
C GLY A 265 -16.56 3.57 22.03
N ALA A 266 -16.01 3.04 23.13
CA ALA A 266 -14.95 3.71 23.90
C ALA A 266 -13.56 3.49 23.26
N ALA A 267 -12.91 4.58 22.85
CA ALA A 267 -11.63 4.54 22.14
C ALA A 267 -10.48 3.99 22.99
N ASP A 268 -10.49 4.23 24.30
CA ASP A 268 -9.50 3.72 25.25
C ASP A 268 -9.55 2.19 25.36
N THR A 269 -10.74 1.60 25.32
CA THR A 269 -10.94 0.15 25.33
C THR A 269 -10.42 -0.47 24.04
N ALA A 270 -10.74 0.12 22.89
CA ALA A 270 -10.21 -0.35 21.62
C ALA A 270 -8.69 -0.21 21.52
N ALA A 271 -8.11 0.87 22.05
CA ALA A 271 -6.68 1.05 22.15
C ALA A 271 -6.02 -0.06 22.99
N ARG A 272 -6.59 -0.40 24.16
CA ARG A 272 -6.08 -1.50 25.01
C ARG A 272 -6.13 -2.87 24.30
N VAL A 273 -7.25 -3.19 23.65
CA VAL A 273 -7.40 -4.45 22.89
C VAL A 273 -6.42 -4.50 21.71
N PHE A 274 -6.29 -3.40 20.97
CA PHE A 274 -5.33 -3.26 19.88
C PHE A 274 -3.89 -3.42 20.37
N GLY A 275 -3.53 -2.76 21.47
CA GLY A 275 -2.22 -2.88 22.10
C GLY A 275 -1.88 -4.32 22.48
N ARG A 276 -2.82 -5.03 23.10
CA ARG A 276 -2.62 -6.42 23.53
C ARG A 276 -2.57 -7.42 22.38
N ASN A 277 -3.46 -7.30 21.39
CA ASN A 277 -3.67 -8.33 20.38
C ASN A 277 -2.92 -8.08 19.07
N GLU A 278 -2.51 -6.83 18.80
CA GLU A 278 -1.83 -6.47 17.56
C GLU A 278 -0.39 -5.99 17.83
N ILE A 279 -0.21 -5.05 18.75
CA ILE A 279 1.10 -4.44 18.99
C ILE A 279 2.03 -5.36 19.78
N ALA A 280 1.56 -5.98 20.87
CA ALA A 280 2.41 -6.84 21.69
C ALA A 280 2.96 -8.07 20.92
N PRO A 281 2.19 -8.76 20.06
CA PRO A 281 2.74 -9.79 19.18
C PRO A 281 3.81 -9.28 18.21
N LEU A 282 3.58 -8.11 17.59
CA LEU A 282 4.60 -7.48 16.73
C LEU A 282 5.87 -7.14 17.51
N GLN A 283 5.75 -6.58 18.72
CA GLN A 283 6.89 -6.32 19.61
C GLN A 283 7.66 -7.61 19.89
N ALA A 284 6.97 -8.71 20.21
CA ALA A 284 7.60 -10.01 20.45
C ALA A 284 8.38 -10.51 19.23
N GLN A 285 7.85 -10.39 18.01
CA GLN A 285 8.58 -10.72 16.79
C GLN A 285 9.89 -9.91 16.67
N PHE A 286 9.86 -8.61 16.94
CA PHE A 286 11.07 -7.78 16.88
C PHE A 286 12.11 -8.14 17.96
N THR A 287 11.69 -8.69 19.11
CA THR A 287 12.64 -9.12 20.15
C THR A 287 13.49 -10.32 19.76
N ALA A 288 13.11 -11.10 18.74
CA ALA A 288 13.91 -12.21 18.22
C ALA A 288 15.31 -11.77 17.74
N PHE A 289 15.45 -10.48 17.36
CA PHE A 289 16.75 -9.89 17.03
C PHE A 289 17.76 -9.98 18.18
N ASN A 290 17.33 -9.99 19.44
CA ASN A 290 18.23 -10.06 20.59
C ASN A 290 18.95 -11.40 20.66
N GLU A 291 18.28 -12.50 20.30
CA GLU A 291 18.88 -13.83 20.25
C GLU A 291 19.99 -13.87 19.18
N TRP A 292 19.70 -13.34 18.00
CA TRP A 292 20.68 -13.25 16.92
C TRP A 292 21.85 -12.31 17.26
N ALA A 293 21.58 -11.17 17.90
CA ALA A 293 22.59 -10.20 18.28
C ALA A 293 23.43 -10.64 19.49
N GLY A 294 22.93 -11.59 20.28
CA GLY A 294 23.55 -12.02 21.55
C GLY A 294 23.51 -10.94 22.65
N ASP A 295 22.64 -9.95 22.53
CA ASP A 295 22.51 -8.82 23.46
C ASP A 295 21.05 -8.30 23.49
N GLU A 296 20.63 -7.73 24.63
CA GLU A 296 19.25 -7.24 24.85
C GLU A 296 19.05 -5.82 24.26
N ILE A 297 19.14 -5.72 22.94
CA ILE A 297 19.12 -4.44 22.21
C ILE A 297 17.69 -3.92 22.01
N VAL A 298 16.77 -4.79 21.61
CA VAL A 298 15.37 -4.45 21.29
C VAL A 298 14.50 -4.71 22.51
N ARG A 299 13.96 -3.62 23.07
CA ARG A 299 13.11 -3.66 24.27
C ARG A 299 11.97 -2.68 24.13
N PHE A 300 10.88 -2.96 24.83
CA PHE A 300 9.66 -2.15 24.77
C PHE A 300 9.14 -1.83 26.17
N GLN A 301 8.63 -0.62 26.33
CA GLN A 301 7.78 -0.25 27.44
C GLN A 301 6.37 -0.83 27.21
N PRO A 302 5.64 -1.17 28.30
CA PRO A 302 4.25 -1.56 28.18
C PRO A 302 3.42 -0.49 27.46
N TYR A 303 2.58 -0.92 26.51
CA TYR A 303 1.60 -0.03 25.90
C TYR A 303 0.51 0.31 26.92
N THR A 304 0.47 1.57 27.35
CA THR A 304 -0.47 2.07 28.36
C THR A 304 -1.27 3.24 27.79
N ILE A 305 -2.55 3.29 28.16
CA ILE A 305 -3.42 4.44 27.90
C ILE A 305 -3.82 4.96 29.29
N ASP A 306 -3.30 6.12 29.65
CA ASP A 306 -3.66 6.77 30.91
C ASP A 306 -5.14 7.14 30.86
N VAL A 307 -5.97 6.43 31.63
CA VAL A 307 -7.36 6.81 31.83
C VAL A 307 -7.35 7.83 32.97
N PRO A 308 -7.83 9.07 32.77
CA PRO A 308 -8.03 9.98 33.88
C PRO A 308 -8.96 9.28 34.88
N ALA A 309 -8.55 9.20 36.15
CA ALA A 309 -9.40 8.66 37.19
C ALA A 309 -10.76 9.38 37.11
N ALA A 310 -11.85 8.62 37.04
CA ALA A 310 -13.18 9.20 37.07
C ALA A 310 -13.28 10.08 38.32
N SER A 311 -13.47 11.39 38.13
CA SER A 311 -13.73 12.31 39.23
C SER A 311 -15.05 11.89 39.86
N SER A 312 -14.95 11.20 41.00
CA SER A 312 -16.07 10.82 41.87
C SER A 312 -16.76 12.05 42.45
#